data_AF-A0A061QI21-F1
#
_entry.id   AF-A0A061QI21-F1
#
_cell.length_a   1.000
_cell.length_b   1.000
_cell.length_c   1.000
_cell.angle_alpha   90.00
_cell.angle_beta   90.00
_cell.angle_gamma   90.00
#
_symmetry.space_group_name_H-M   'P 1'
#
loop_
_entity.id
_entity.type
_entity.pdbx_description
1 polymer ?
#
loop_
_entity_poly.entity_id
_entity_poly.type
_entity_poly.pdbx_seq_one_letter_code
_entity_poly.pdbx_strand_id
1 'polypeptide(L)'
;MASCSIPMVLNGIGDIPGAMGGLYRDGGIIDYHFDLPFFPNDPNKPDNREKPDNRDKIVLYPHFIDRIIPGWFDKPLRWRKARATHAANVLLIAPSPAFVARLPYGKIPDRKDFRALSTEDRLAAWRTVLAETERLSDALDEMIETGTLPDHIRPIEERA
;
A
#
# COMPACT_ATOMS: atom_id res chain seq x y z
N MET A 1 -14.02 -6.24 -17.29
CA MET A 1 -13.25 -5.74 -16.12
C MET A 1 -11.81 -6.20 -16.29
N ALA A 2 -10.88 -5.30 -16.60
CA ALA A 2 -9.48 -5.68 -16.93
C ALA A 2 -8.56 -5.82 -15.70
N SER A 3 -8.89 -5.13 -14.59
CA SER A 3 -8.04 -5.12 -13.39
C SER A 3 -7.83 -6.50 -12.74
N CYS A 4 -8.66 -7.49 -13.08
CA CYS A 4 -8.56 -8.86 -12.57
C CYS A 4 -8.01 -9.84 -13.63
N SER A 5 -7.54 -9.38 -14.79
CA SER A 5 -7.07 -10.23 -15.90
C SER A 5 -5.66 -10.76 -15.64
N ILE A 6 -5.54 -11.62 -14.63
CA ILE A 6 -4.28 -12.23 -14.17
C ILE A 6 -3.66 -13.04 -15.33
N PRO A 7 -2.41 -12.76 -15.75
CA PRO A 7 -1.73 -13.52 -16.78
C PRO A 7 -1.72 -15.01 -16.45
N MET A 8 -1.87 -15.85 -17.47
CA MET A 8 -1.95 -17.31 -17.36
C MET A 8 -3.21 -17.87 -16.67
N VAL A 9 -4.10 -17.02 -16.12
CA VAL A 9 -5.37 -17.44 -15.51
C VAL A 9 -6.57 -16.89 -16.31
N LEU A 10 -6.50 -15.63 -16.71
CA LEU A 10 -7.56 -14.92 -17.43
C LEU A 10 -7.05 -14.22 -18.68
N ASN A 11 -7.91 -14.10 -19.68
CA ASN A 11 -7.61 -13.36 -20.90
C ASN A 11 -7.47 -11.86 -20.61
N GLY A 12 -6.59 -11.21 -21.37
CA GLY A 12 -6.53 -9.75 -21.36
C GLY A 12 -7.78 -9.18 -22.02
N ILE A 13 -8.13 -7.96 -21.62
CA ILE A 13 -9.31 -7.26 -22.15
C ILE A 13 -8.82 -6.20 -23.13
N GLY A 14 -9.28 -6.26 -24.38
CA GLY A 14 -9.11 -5.20 -25.36
C GLY A 14 -10.32 -4.27 -25.41
N ASP A 15 -10.25 -3.24 -26.25
CA ASP A 15 -11.38 -2.43 -26.71
C ASP A 15 -12.25 -1.84 -25.58
N ILE A 16 -11.63 -1.44 -24.48
CA ILE A 16 -12.34 -0.79 -23.36
C ILE A 16 -12.79 0.60 -23.82
N PRO A 17 -14.11 0.93 -23.76
CA PRO A 17 -14.61 2.24 -24.17
C PRO A 17 -13.90 3.39 -23.43
N GLY A 18 -13.36 4.34 -24.20
CA GLY A 18 -12.63 5.51 -23.67
C GLY A 18 -11.20 5.24 -23.21
N ALA A 19 -10.73 3.99 -23.26
CA ALA A 19 -9.34 3.65 -22.97
C ALA A 19 -8.48 3.73 -24.24
N MET A 20 -7.18 3.94 -24.08
CA MET A 20 -6.24 3.88 -25.20
C MET A 20 -6.27 2.47 -25.84
N GLY A 21 -6.02 2.36 -27.14
CA GLY A 21 -5.94 1.05 -27.79
C GLY A 21 -4.85 0.17 -27.17
N GLY A 22 -5.16 -1.10 -26.90
CA GLY A 22 -4.20 -2.03 -26.31
C GLY A 22 -4.85 -3.19 -25.55
N LEU A 23 -4.02 -4.13 -25.12
CA LEU A 23 -4.44 -5.26 -24.29
C LEU A 23 -4.24 -4.92 -22.81
N TYR A 24 -5.35 -4.80 -22.08
CA TYR A 24 -5.33 -4.52 -20.65
C TYR A 24 -5.23 -5.81 -19.84
N ARG A 25 -4.42 -5.75 -18.80
CA ARG A 25 -4.13 -6.87 -17.88
C ARG A 25 -4.32 -6.41 -16.43
N ASP A 26 -4.25 -7.37 -15.51
CA ASP A 26 -4.25 -7.09 -14.09
C ASP A 26 -3.19 -6.05 -13.70
N GLY A 27 -3.62 -4.96 -13.07
CA GLY A 27 -2.74 -3.85 -12.68
C GLY A 27 -1.76 -4.23 -11.57
N GLY A 28 -2.06 -5.27 -10.78
CA GLY A 28 -1.16 -5.79 -9.77
C GLY A 28 0.13 -6.37 -10.34
N ILE A 29 0.22 -6.59 -11.66
CA ILE A 29 1.47 -6.97 -12.36
C ILE A 29 2.54 -5.89 -12.19
N ILE A 30 2.13 -4.63 -12.33
CA ILE A 30 3.03 -3.48 -12.31
C ILE A 30 3.11 -2.86 -10.91
N ASP A 31 1.97 -2.71 -10.23
CA ASP A 31 1.87 -1.83 -9.07
C ASP A 31 1.01 -2.44 -7.95
N TYR A 32 1.54 -3.46 -7.27
CA TYR A 32 0.90 -3.96 -6.05
C TYR A 32 1.22 -3.03 -4.86
N HIS A 33 2.51 -2.79 -4.59
CA HIS A 33 2.96 -1.63 -3.81
C HIS A 33 3.76 -0.71 -4.74
N PHE A 34 3.48 0.60 -4.69
CA PHE A 34 4.15 1.57 -5.54
C PHE A 34 5.60 1.79 -5.08
N ASP A 35 6.54 1.34 -5.91
CA ASP A 35 7.98 1.61 -5.79
C ASP A 35 8.43 2.49 -6.96
N LEU A 36 7.88 3.70 -7.01
CA LEU A 36 8.03 4.64 -8.12
C LEU A 36 8.69 5.95 -7.65
N PRO A 37 9.43 6.66 -8.53
CA PRO A 37 9.85 8.03 -8.26
C PRO A 37 8.63 8.95 -8.37
N PHE A 38 7.89 9.15 -7.27
CA PHE A 38 6.62 9.89 -7.25
C PHE A 38 6.72 11.35 -7.74
N PHE A 39 7.91 11.94 -7.68
CA PHE A 39 8.18 13.28 -8.20
C PHE A 39 9.26 13.21 -9.30
N PRO A 40 8.92 12.64 -10.47
CA PRO A 40 9.88 12.49 -11.56
C PRO A 40 10.18 13.85 -12.19
N ASN A 41 11.33 13.96 -12.84
CA ASN A 41 11.70 15.17 -13.58
C ASN A 41 10.77 15.37 -14.80
N ASP A 42 10.64 16.62 -15.24
CA ASP A 42 9.87 16.96 -16.45
C ASP A 42 10.51 16.30 -17.69
N PRO A 43 9.80 15.38 -18.38
CA PRO A 43 10.33 14.68 -19.54
C PRO A 43 10.57 15.60 -20.75
N ASN A 44 10.01 16.82 -20.76
CA ASN A 44 10.18 17.79 -21.84
C ASN A 44 11.32 18.80 -21.58
N LYS A 45 12.03 18.69 -20.46
CA LYS A 45 13.25 19.49 -20.19
C LYS A 45 14.50 18.64 -20.45
N PRO A 46 15.17 18.83 -21.61
CA PRO A 46 16.32 18.00 -22.00
C PRO A 46 17.56 18.24 -21.13
N ASP A 47 17.67 19.40 -20.47
CA ASP A 47 18.70 19.66 -19.45
C ASP A 47 18.20 19.23 -18.07
N ASN A 48 18.32 17.92 -17.80
CA ASN A 48 17.85 17.29 -16.57
C ASN A 48 18.91 17.34 -15.44
N ARG A 49 19.83 18.32 -15.47
CA ARG A 49 20.93 18.45 -14.50
C ARG A 49 20.44 18.94 -13.13
N GLU A 50 19.38 19.73 -13.10
CA GLU A 50 18.72 20.12 -11.85
C GLU A 50 17.56 19.16 -11.55
N LYS A 51 17.73 18.33 -10.52
CA LYS A 51 16.59 17.58 -9.96
C LYS A 51 15.55 18.58 -9.43
N PRO A 52 14.24 18.36 -9.67
CA PRO A 52 13.21 19.19 -9.07
C PRO A 52 13.40 19.19 -7.56
N ASP A 53 13.41 20.39 -6.97
CA ASP A 53 13.38 20.51 -5.53
C ASP A 53 12.00 20.05 -5.06
N ASN A 54 11.97 18.90 -4.40
CA ASN A 54 10.77 18.30 -3.85
C ASN A 54 10.84 18.22 -2.33
N ARG A 55 11.77 18.94 -1.69
CA ARG A 55 11.93 18.90 -0.22
C ARG A 55 10.69 19.35 0.54
N ASP A 56 9.83 20.13 -0.10
CA ASP A 56 8.55 20.63 0.39
C ASP A 56 7.36 19.68 0.08
N LYS A 57 7.59 18.58 -0.64
CA LYS A 57 6.54 17.64 -1.05
C LYS A 57 6.66 16.31 -0.33
N ILE A 58 5.50 15.76 0.01
CA ILE A 58 5.37 14.44 0.62
C ILE A 58 4.28 13.63 -0.07
N VAL A 59 4.49 12.33 -0.18
CA VAL A 59 3.49 11.36 -0.61
C VAL A 59 2.96 10.68 0.63
N LEU A 60 1.66 10.86 0.88
CA LEU A 60 0.96 10.10 1.90
C LEU A 60 0.64 8.71 1.37
N TYR A 61 1.13 7.67 2.03
CA TYR A 61 0.90 6.28 1.64
C TYR A 61 0.24 5.53 2.80
N PRO A 62 -1.10 5.55 2.93
CA PRO A 62 -1.81 4.70 3.87
C PRO A 62 -1.75 3.23 3.42
N HIS A 63 -1.41 2.33 4.33
CA HIS A 63 -1.29 0.91 4.04
C HIS A 63 -1.65 0.05 5.26
N PHE A 64 -2.00 -1.22 5.02
CA PHE A 64 -2.24 -2.18 6.10
C PHE A 64 -0.95 -2.87 6.62
N ILE A 65 0.23 -2.57 6.04
CA ILE A 65 1.53 -3.09 6.50
C ILE A 65 2.61 -2.00 6.46
N ASP A 66 3.61 -2.15 7.29
CA ASP A 66 4.72 -1.22 7.51
C ASP A 66 5.85 -1.29 6.46
N ARG A 67 5.59 -1.82 5.27
CA ARG A 67 6.63 -2.03 4.24
C ARG A 67 6.12 -1.96 2.80
N ILE A 68 7.01 -1.56 1.90
CA ILE A 68 6.79 -1.53 0.45
C ILE A 68 7.42 -2.78 -0.17
N ILE A 69 6.61 -3.63 -0.80
CA ILE A 69 7.02 -4.88 -1.45
C ILE A 69 6.83 -4.69 -2.95
N PRO A 70 7.91 -4.40 -3.73
CA PRO A 70 7.76 -4.10 -5.14
C PRO A 70 7.30 -5.32 -5.96
N GLY A 71 6.71 -5.04 -7.13
CA GLY A 71 6.41 -6.01 -8.17
C GLY A 71 5.14 -6.84 -7.97
N TRP A 72 4.98 -7.85 -8.84
CA TRP A 72 3.73 -8.60 -8.98
C TRP A 72 3.36 -9.42 -7.73
N PHE A 73 2.19 -9.10 -7.15
CA PHE A 73 1.45 -9.84 -6.11
C PHE A 73 2.15 -9.90 -4.74
N ASP A 74 1.37 -9.94 -3.64
CA ASP A 74 1.84 -10.21 -2.27
C ASP A 74 2.30 -11.68 -2.09
N LYS A 75 3.26 -12.08 -2.91
CA LYS A 75 3.98 -13.34 -2.72
C LYS A 75 5.04 -13.08 -1.65
N PRO A 76 5.32 -14.06 -0.77
CA PRO A 76 6.32 -13.93 0.30
C PRO A 76 7.75 -14.01 -0.25
N LEU A 77 8.06 -13.21 -1.26
CA LEU A 77 9.35 -13.10 -1.93
C LEU A 77 10.17 -12.07 -1.15
N ARG A 78 10.71 -12.51 -0.01
CA ARG A 78 11.38 -11.65 0.99
C ARG A 78 12.59 -10.87 0.44
N TRP A 79 13.13 -11.28 -0.71
CA TRP A 79 14.23 -10.59 -1.38
C TRP A 79 13.80 -9.32 -2.13
N ARG A 80 12.50 -9.08 -2.31
CA ARG A 80 12.00 -7.87 -2.96
C ARG A 80 12.02 -6.71 -1.96
N LYS A 81 12.83 -5.71 -2.25
CA LYS A 81 12.96 -4.49 -1.44
C LYS A 81 12.69 -3.27 -2.30
N ALA A 82 11.89 -2.35 -1.78
CA ALA A 82 11.70 -1.05 -2.41
C ALA A 82 13.03 -0.28 -2.46
N ARG A 83 13.20 0.58 -3.47
CA ARG A 83 14.40 1.41 -3.56
C ARG A 83 14.27 2.55 -2.56
N ALA A 84 15.24 2.69 -1.65
CA ALA A 84 15.25 3.77 -0.65
C ALA A 84 15.06 5.16 -1.29
N THR A 85 15.61 5.37 -2.49
CA THR A 85 15.46 6.62 -3.25
C THR A 85 14.03 6.93 -3.69
N HIS A 86 13.18 5.92 -3.88
CA HIS A 86 11.77 6.10 -4.22
C HIS A 86 10.92 6.43 -2.98
N ALA A 87 11.35 5.97 -1.80
CA ALA A 87 10.68 6.22 -0.53
C ALA A 87 11.12 7.51 0.19
N ALA A 88 12.07 8.27 -0.37
CA ALA A 88 12.68 9.44 0.28
C ALA A 88 11.68 10.53 0.69
N ASN A 89 10.56 10.65 -0.03
CA ASN A 89 9.49 11.62 0.21
C ASN A 89 8.17 10.92 0.56
N VAL A 90 8.21 9.69 1.09
CA VAL A 90 7.03 8.90 1.40
C VAL A 90 6.80 8.86 2.91
N LEU A 91 5.59 9.26 3.33
CA LEU A 91 5.07 8.99 4.67
C LEU A 91 4.14 7.77 4.59
N LEU A 92 4.68 6.60 4.95
CA LEU A 92 3.91 5.37 5.05
C LEU A 92 3.18 5.34 6.40
N ILE A 93 1.85 5.26 6.37
CA ILE A 93 1.02 5.12 7.56
C ILE A 93 0.46 3.71 7.60
N ALA A 94 0.74 2.96 8.67
CA ALA A 94 0.28 1.59 8.83
C ALA A 94 -0.01 1.25 10.30
N PRO A 95 -0.93 0.30 10.57
CA PRO A 95 -1.18 -0.18 11.92
C PRO A 95 0.09 -0.82 12.51
N SER A 96 0.33 -0.56 13.79
CA SER A 96 1.47 -1.16 14.49
C SER A 96 1.29 -2.68 14.66
N PRO A 97 2.39 -3.46 14.78
CA PRO A 97 2.30 -4.88 15.10
C PRO A 97 1.53 -5.16 16.39
N ALA A 98 1.67 -4.27 17.39
CA ALA A 98 0.95 -4.37 18.65
C ALA A 98 -0.57 -4.18 18.49
N PHE A 99 -1.00 -3.29 17.59
CA PHE A 99 -2.41 -3.15 17.23
C PHE A 99 -2.92 -4.43 16.56
N VAL A 100 -2.21 -4.93 15.54
CA VAL A 100 -2.61 -6.13 14.79
C VAL A 100 -2.73 -7.35 15.70
N ALA A 101 -1.82 -7.51 16.67
CA ALA A 101 -1.85 -8.61 17.63
C ALA A 101 -3.08 -8.60 18.55
N ARG A 102 -3.74 -7.45 18.74
CA ARG A 102 -4.97 -7.32 19.54
C ARG A 102 -6.25 -7.62 18.74
N LEU A 103 -6.16 -7.67 17.42
CA LEU A 103 -7.30 -8.01 16.57
C LEU A 103 -7.69 -9.48 16.77
N PRO A 104 -8.94 -9.87 16.45
CA PRO A 104 -9.36 -11.26 16.41
C PRO A 104 -8.36 -12.13 15.64
N TYR A 105 -7.99 -13.27 16.23
CA TYR A 105 -7.01 -14.20 15.68
C TYR A 105 -5.59 -13.61 15.48
N GLY A 106 -5.30 -12.44 16.09
CA GLY A 106 -4.00 -11.78 16.04
C GLY A 106 -3.59 -11.32 14.64
N LYS A 107 -4.57 -11.02 13.77
CA LYS A 107 -4.32 -10.64 12.38
C LYS A 107 -5.39 -9.72 11.81
N ILE A 108 -5.05 -9.07 10.70
CA ILE A 108 -6.03 -8.44 9.81
C ILE A 108 -6.77 -9.57 9.06
N PRO A 109 -8.11 -9.53 8.93
CA PRO A 109 -8.87 -10.55 8.21
C PRO A 109 -8.35 -10.77 6.79
N ASP A 110 -8.25 -12.03 6.37
CA ASP A 110 -7.70 -12.40 5.07
C ASP A 110 -8.50 -13.53 4.40
N ARG A 111 -8.18 -13.84 3.14
CA ARG A 111 -8.91 -14.85 2.36
C ARG A 111 -8.90 -16.26 2.95
N LYS A 112 -7.94 -16.60 3.82
CA LYS A 112 -7.87 -17.92 4.48
C LYS A 112 -9.00 -18.09 5.48
N ASP A 113 -9.58 -17.00 5.97
CA ASP A 113 -10.69 -17.03 6.93
C ASP A 113 -11.93 -17.70 6.33
N PHE A 114 -12.16 -17.55 5.03
CA PHE A 114 -13.26 -18.24 4.33
C PHE A 114 -13.15 -19.76 4.37
N ARG A 115 -11.96 -20.30 4.60
CA ARG A 115 -11.72 -21.75 4.73
C ARG A 115 -11.66 -22.20 6.19
N ALA A 116 -11.28 -21.31 7.09
CA ALA A 116 -10.99 -21.63 8.48
C ALA A 116 -12.14 -21.33 9.45
N LEU A 117 -13.02 -20.40 9.10
CA LEU A 117 -14.04 -19.83 10.01
C LEU A 117 -15.44 -19.94 9.40
N SER A 118 -16.44 -20.05 10.27
CA SER A 118 -17.85 -19.96 9.87
C SER A 118 -18.19 -18.56 9.36
N THR A 119 -19.30 -18.41 8.64
CA THR A 119 -19.78 -17.08 8.23
C THR A 119 -20.05 -16.18 9.43
N GLU A 120 -20.58 -16.73 10.52
CA GLU A 120 -20.87 -15.98 11.74
C GLU A 120 -19.58 -15.47 12.40
N ASP A 121 -18.58 -16.33 12.55
CA ASP A 121 -17.28 -15.96 13.12
C ASP A 121 -16.56 -14.89 12.27
N ARG A 122 -16.61 -15.03 10.94
CA ARG A 122 -16.03 -14.03 10.02
C ARG A 122 -16.70 -12.68 10.17
N LEU A 123 -18.03 -12.65 10.26
CA LEU A 123 -18.78 -11.40 10.45
C LEU A 123 -18.48 -10.77 11.81
N ALA A 124 -18.38 -11.58 12.87
CA ALA A 124 -18.02 -11.11 14.20
C ALA A 124 -16.61 -10.48 14.19
N ALA A 125 -15.61 -11.21 13.67
CA ALA A 125 -14.24 -10.73 13.58
C ALA A 125 -14.12 -9.46 12.71
N TRP A 126 -14.79 -9.42 11.56
CA TRP A 126 -14.82 -8.25 10.68
C TRP A 126 -15.38 -7.01 11.38
N ARG A 127 -16.49 -7.15 12.11
CA ARG A 127 -17.10 -6.03 12.87
C ARG A 127 -16.17 -5.52 13.97
N THR A 128 -15.50 -6.40 14.70
CA THR A 128 -14.51 -6.01 15.71
C THR A 128 -13.34 -5.26 15.07
N VAL A 129 -12.82 -5.75 13.95
CA VAL A 129 -11.71 -5.09 13.25
C VAL A 129 -12.12 -3.69 12.76
N LEU A 130 -13.32 -3.56 12.17
CA LEU A 130 -13.85 -2.25 11.78
C LEU A 130 -13.98 -1.29 12.97
N ALA A 131 -14.52 -1.74 14.10
CA ALA A 131 -14.62 -0.90 15.29
C ALA A 131 -13.23 -0.48 15.82
N GLU A 132 -12.24 -1.37 15.80
CA GLU A 132 -10.87 -1.03 16.20
C GLU A 132 -10.17 -0.08 15.23
N THR A 133 -10.60 0.02 13.95
CA THR A 133 -10.04 1.02 13.02
C THR A 133 -10.43 2.45 13.37
N GLU A 134 -11.55 2.66 14.08
CA GLU A 134 -11.94 4.00 14.58
C GLU A 134 -10.88 4.54 15.54
N ARG A 135 -10.35 3.69 16.43
CA ARG A 135 -9.25 4.04 17.34
C ARG A 135 -7.96 4.43 16.64
N LEU A 136 -7.72 3.94 15.42
CA LEU A 136 -6.57 4.37 14.61
C LEU A 136 -6.80 5.76 14.03
N SER A 137 -8.03 6.08 13.63
CA SER A 137 -8.41 7.42 13.18
C SER A 137 -8.24 8.42 14.32
N ASP A 138 -8.84 8.14 15.48
CA ASP A 138 -8.76 9.00 16.66
C ASP A 138 -7.31 9.28 17.07
N ALA A 139 -6.47 8.24 17.06
CA ALA A 139 -5.05 8.39 17.41
C ALA A 139 -4.27 9.25 16.39
N LEU A 140 -4.60 9.15 15.10
CA LEU A 140 -3.97 9.99 14.07
C LEU A 140 -4.45 11.44 14.19
N ASP A 141 -5.75 11.65 14.40
CA ASP A 141 -6.34 12.97 14.58
C ASP A 141 -5.74 13.66 15.82
N GLU A 142 -5.63 12.96 16.95
CA GLU A 142 -4.97 13.47 18.16
C GLU A 142 -3.51 13.88 17.88
N MET A 143 -2.74 13.06 17.15
CA MET A 143 -1.34 13.38 16.80
C MET A 143 -1.22 14.62 15.92
N ILE A 144 -2.19 14.83 15.03
CA ILE A 144 -2.24 16.01 14.15
C ILE A 144 -2.62 17.25 14.96
N GLU A 145 -3.69 17.18 15.76
CA GLU A 145 -4.20 18.30 16.56
C GLU A 145 -3.20 18.77 17.62
N THR A 146 -2.50 17.83 18.24
CA THR A 146 -1.49 18.13 19.28
C THR A 146 -0.11 18.44 18.71
N GLY A 147 0.11 18.24 17.40
CA GLY A 147 1.39 18.45 16.74
C GLY A 147 2.47 17.43 17.12
N THR A 148 2.09 16.28 17.67
CA THR A 148 3.01 15.22 18.15
C THR A 148 3.35 14.19 17.08
N LEU A 149 2.72 14.24 15.90
CA LEU A 149 3.01 13.32 14.77
C LEU A 149 4.51 13.12 14.50
N PRO A 150 5.38 14.17 14.48
CA PRO A 150 6.82 13.99 14.24
C PRO A 150 7.52 13.05 15.23
N ASP A 151 7.05 12.97 16.47
CA ASP A 151 7.63 12.12 17.53
C ASP A 151 7.37 10.62 17.27
N HIS A 152 6.41 10.31 16.42
CA HIS A 152 6.02 8.94 16.06
C HIS A 152 6.61 8.48 14.72
N ILE A 153 7.30 9.35 13.99
CA ILE A 153 7.89 9.02 12.68
C ILE A 153 9.15 8.17 12.89
N ARG A 154 9.26 7.11 12.09
CA ARG A 154 10.44 6.24 12.03
C ARG A 154 10.91 6.11 10.58
N PRO A 155 12.21 5.90 10.33
CA PRO A 155 12.68 5.53 9.00
C PRO A 155 11.92 4.29 8.51
N ILE A 156 11.51 4.30 7.23
CA ILE A 156 11.00 3.10 6.59
C ILE A 156 12.18 2.11 6.55
N GLU A 157 12.15 1.12 7.43
CA GLU A 157 13.26 0.17 7.58
C GLU A 157 13.45 -0.64 6.29
N GLU A 158 14.70 -0.79 5.84
CA GLU A 158 15.10 -1.86 4.92
C GLU A 158 15.07 -3.22 5.64
N ARG A 159 13.92 -3.68 6.14
CA ARG A 159 13.85 -4.99 6.79
C ARG A 159 14.24 -6.08 5.77
N ALA A 160 15.28 -6.84 6.12
CA ALA A 160 15.80 -7.97 5.37
C ALA A 160 14.82 -9.15 5.30
#